data_AF-A0A447RP34-F1
#
_entry.id   AF-A0A447RP34-F1
#
_cell.length_a   1.000
_cell.length_b   1.000
_cell.length_c   1.000
_cell.angle_alpha   90.00
_cell.angle_beta   90.00
_cell.angle_gamma   90.00
#
_symmetry.space_group_name_H-M   'P 1'
#
loop_
_entity.id
_entity.type
_entity.pdbx_description
1 polymer ?
#
loop_
_entity_poly.entity_id
_entity_poly.type
_entity_poly.pdbx_seq_one_letter_code
_entity_poly.pdbx_strand_id
1 'polypeptide(L)'
;MATTTAERITAAVDFHALNAMLNLYDSEGRIPFEKDRQAVEAFMATQVQPNALTFPSQEDKLSWLVSEGYYDPQVLAGYDRGFVLALFAMPGALRFAFRPSSAPGSSIPAMR
;
A
#
# COMPACT_ATOMS: atom_id res chain seq x y z
N MET A 1 -24.92 19.24 22.30
CA MET A 1 -25.29 17.93 21.70
C MET A 1 -24.10 17.48 20.88
N ALA A 2 -23.30 16.53 21.37
CA ALA A 2 -22.20 15.96 20.61
C ALA A 2 -22.77 14.79 19.79
N THR A 3 -22.79 14.92 18.47
CA THR A 3 -23.22 13.84 17.57
C THR A 3 -22.07 12.87 17.43
N THR A 4 -22.05 11.83 18.26
CA THR A 4 -21.18 10.67 18.05
C THR A 4 -21.71 9.91 16.84
N THR A 5 -21.12 10.16 15.67
CA THR A 5 -21.31 9.28 14.51
C THR A 5 -20.75 7.92 14.89
N ALA A 6 -21.63 6.92 15.02
CA ALA A 6 -21.22 5.54 15.13
C ALA A 6 -20.60 5.13 13.79
N GLU A 7 -19.28 5.21 13.69
CA GLU A 7 -18.56 4.55 12.63
C GLU A 7 -18.91 3.06 12.70
N ARG A 8 -19.59 2.61 11.66
CA ARG A 8 -19.96 1.21 11.47
C ARG A 8 -18.64 0.43 11.53
N ILE A 9 -18.44 -0.38 12.56
CA ILE A 9 -17.44 -1.45 12.53
C ILE A 9 -17.92 -2.40 11.44
N THR A 10 -17.62 -2.07 10.19
CA THR A 10 -17.69 -3.03 9.11
C THR A 10 -16.71 -4.11 9.53
N ALA A 11 -17.07 -5.37 9.32
CA ALA A 11 -16.17 -6.50 9.49
C ALA A 11 -15.07 -6.48 8.41
N ALA A 12 -14.50 -5.30 8.13
CA ALA A 12 -13.21 -5.15 7.51
C ALA A 12 -12.25 -5.91 8.42
N VAL A 13 -11.60 -6.91 7.85
CA VAL A 13 -10.49 -7.60 8.49
C VAL A 13 -9.54 -6.51 9.01
N ASP A 14 -9.48 -6.35 10.33
CA ASP A 14 -8.72 -5.28 10.94
C ASP A 14 -7.23 -5.57 10.72
N PHE A 15 -6.64 -4.89 9.74
CA PHE A 15 -5.25 -5.08 9.37
C PHE A 15 -4.31 -4.67 10.51
N HIS A 16 -4.74 -3.78 11.43
CA HIS A 16 -3.99 -3.49 12.65
C HIS A 16 -4.01 -4.69 13.59
N ALA A 17 -5.16 -5.33 13.78
CA ALA A 17 -5.25 -6.56 14.58
C ALA A 17 -4.40 -7.69 13.98
N LEU A 18 -4.38 -7.84 12.65
CA LEU A 18 -3.53 -8.83 11.98
C LEU A 18 -2.02 -8.55 12.14
N ASN A 19 -1.61 -7.28 12.03
CA ASN A 19 -0.21 -6.90 12.25
C ASN A 19 0.19 -7.10 13.73
N ALA A 20 -0.72 -6.79 14.66
CA ALA A 20 -0.51 -7.01 16.09
C ALA A 20 -0.30 -8.50 16.45
N MET A 21 -0.80 -9.44 15.65
CA MET A 21 -0.53 -10.88 15.84
C MET A 21 0.95 -11.24 15.69
N LEU A 22 1.78 -10.39 15.07
CA LEU A 22 3.24 -10.61 15.04
C LEU A 22 3.88 -10.56 16.44
N ASN A 23 3.22 -9.90 17.40
CA ASN A 23 3.65 -9.88 18.79
C ASN A 23 3.12 -11.09 19.59
N LEU A 24 2.32 -11.97 18.98
CA LEU A 24 1.78 -13.17 19.59
C LEU A 24 2.55 -14.40 19.08
N TYR A 25 3.11 -15.16 20.00
CA TYR A 25 3.85 -16.38 19.68
C TYR A 25 2.92 -17.60 19.71
N ASP A 26 3.13 -18.54 18.80
CA ASP A 26 2.47 -19.85 18.87
C ASP A 26 3.01 -20.70 20.03
N SER A 27 2.40 -21.87 20.26
CA SER A 27 2.83 -22.83 21.28
C SER A 27 4.28 -23.31 21.12
N GLU A 28 4.89 -23.09 19.95
CA GLU A 28 6.28 -23.42 19.65
C GLU A 28 7.21 -22.19 19.64
N GLY A 29 6.73 -21.01 20.04
CA GLY A 29 7.51 -19.78 20.12
C GLY A 29 7.81 -19.12 18.77
N ARG A 30 7.03 -19.42 17.73
CA ARG A 30 7.23 -18.88 16.38
C ARG A 30 6.34 -17.66 16.13
N ILE A 31 6.83 -16.79 15.24
CA ILE A 31 6.13 -15.59 14.80
C ILE A 31 5.19 -15.95 13.63
N PRO A 32 3.91 -15.54 13.65
CA PRO A 32 2.93 -15.90 12.63
C PRO A 32 3.02 -14.97 11.41
N PHE A 33 4.10 -15.09 10.64
CA PHE A 33 4.39 -14.23 9.48
C PHE A 33 3.33 -14.23 8.37
N GLU A 34 2.55 -15.31 8.25
CA GLU A 34 1.43 -15.37 7.32
C GLU A 34 0.34 -14.32 7.67
N LYS A 35 0.22 -13.93 8.95
CA LYS A 35 -0.70 -12.87 9.37
C LYS A 35 -0.27 -11.48 8.89
N ASP A 36 1.03 -11.25 8.72
CA ASP A 36 1.54 -10.00 8.14
C ASP A 36 1.20 -9.89 6.66
N ARG A 37 1.29 -10.99 5.92
CA ARG A 37 0.85 -11.05 4.52
C ARG A 37 -0.65 -10.73 4.40
N GLN A 38 -1.47 -11.32 5.28
CA GLN A 38 -2.90 -11.04 5.37
C GLN A 38 -3.18 -9.57 5.75
N ALA A 39 -2.35 -8.96 6.60
CA ALA A 39 -2.49 -7.56 6.98
C ALA A 39 -2.25 -6.63 5.79
N VAL A 40 -1.20 -6.89 5.00
CA VAL A 40 -0.91 -6.11 3.78
C VAL A 40 -2.05 -6.23 2.76
N GLU A 41 -2.58 -7.43 2.54
CA GLU A 41 -3.71 -7.65 1.64
C GLU A 41 -4.97 -6.91 2.13
N ALA A 42 -5.30 -7.02 3.42
CA ALA A 42 -6.44 -6.34 4.02
C ALA A 42 -6.30 -4.81 3.96
N PHE A 43 -5.10 -4.27 4.22
CA PHE A 43 -4.82 -2.84 4.12
C PHE A 43 -4.99 -2.32 2.68
N MET A 44 -4.44 -3.05 1.70
CA MET A 44 -4.58 -2.68 0.29
C MET A 44 -6.04 -2.65 -0.15
N ALA A 45 -6.81 -3.68 0.20
CA ALA A 45 -8.20 -3.81 -0.23
C ALA A 45 -9.16 -2.83 0.48
N THR A 46 -8.93 -2.55 1.77
CA THR A 46 -9.89 -1.77 2.57
C THR A 46 -9.54 -0.30 2.71
N GLN A 47 -8.26 0.07 2.57
CA GLN A 47 -7.80 1.45 2.76
C GLN A 47 -7.20 2.03 1.47
N VAL A 48 -6.25 1.34 0.83
CA VAL A 48 -5.50 1.93 -0.28
C VAL A 48 -6.33 2.01 -1.56
N GLN A 49 -6.85 0.87 -2.03
CA GLN A 49 -7.61 0.79 -3.29
C GLN A 49 -8.84 1.72 -3.32
N PRO A 50 -9.70 1.79 -2.29
CA PRO A 50 -10.89 2.65 -2.34
C PRO A 50 -10.57 4.15 -2.24
N ASN A 51 -9.44 4.53 -1.65
CA ASN A 51 -9.05 5.95 -1.48
C ASN A 51 -8.05 6.44 -2.52
N ALA A 52 -7.57 5.55 -3.41
CA ALA A 52 -6.63 5.91 -4.47
C ALA A 52 -7.36 6.55 -5.65
N LEU A 53 -6.86 7.70 -6.12
CA LEU A 53 -7.34 8.32 -7.35
C LEU A 53 -6.93 7.48 -8.56
N THR A 54 -7.92 7.15 -9.40
CA THR A 54 -7.73 6.48 -10.69
C THR A 54 -7.87 7.48 -11.83
N PHE A 55 -7.11 7.27 -12.90
CA PHE A 55 -7.08 8.15 -14.05
C PHE A 55 -7.29 7.33 -15.34
N PRO A 56 -7.93 7.89 -16.39
CA PRO A 56 -8.13 7.19 -17.65
C PRO A 56 -6.82 6.88 -18.38
N SER A 57 -5.82 7.75 -18.24
CA SER A 57 -4.47 7.56 -18.78
C SER A 57 -3.40 8.13 -17.86
N GLN A 58 -2.15 7.71 -18.09
CA GLN A 58 -1.00 8.29 -17.39
C GLN A 58 -0.80 9.77 -17.73
N GLU A 59 -1.22 10.19 -18.93
CA GLU A 59 -1.15 11.59 -19.34
C GLU A 59 -2.14 12.45 -18.55
N ASP A 60 -3.38 11.99 -18.40
CA ASP A 60 -4.40 12.67 -17.59
C ASP A 60 -3.95 12.81 -16.13
N LYS A 61 -3.34 11.75 -15.58
CA LYS A 61 -2.77 11.76 -14.22
C LYS A 61 -1.72 12.85 -14.07
N LEU A 62 -0.74 12.91 -14.97
CA LEU A 62 0.35 13.88 -14.88
C LEU A 62 -0.17 15.31 -15.06
N SER A 63 -1.11 15.53 -15.99
CA SER A 63 -1.72 16.84 -16.20
C SER A 63 -2.51 17.31 -14.98
N TRP A 64 -3.30 16.43 -14.37
CA TRP A 64 -4.04 16.72 -13.13
C TRP A 64 -3.12 17.02 -11.95
N LEU A 65 -2.04 16.23 -11.78
CA LEU A 65 -1.09 16.44 -10.69
C LEU A 65 -0.36 17.78 -10.81
N VAL A 66 -0.08 18.25 -12.03
CA VAL A 66 0.52 19.57 -12.26
C VAL A 66 -0.51 20.67 -12.03
N SER A 67 -1.75 20.52 -12.53
CA SER A 67 -2.77 21.56 -12.38
C SER A 67 -3.17 21.81 -10.94
N GLU A 68 -3.23 20.74 -10.13
CA GLU A 68 -3.51 20.82 -8.69
C GLU A 68 -2.27 21.19 -7.85
N GLY A 69 -1.11 21.43 -8.50
CA GLY A 69 0.11 21.86 -7.83
C GLY A 69 0.83 20.79 -7.01
N TYR A 70 0.51 19.50 -7.22
CA TYR A 70 1.26 18.40 -6.61
C TYR A 70 2.62 18.18 -7.26
N TYR A 71 2.70 18.30 -8.59
CA TYR A 71 3.92 18.10 -9.37
C TYR A 71 4.44 19.42 -9.93
N ASP A 72 5.75 19.64 -9.83
CA ASP A 72 6.39 20.82 -10.42
C ASP A 72 6.50 20.65 -11.95
N PRO A 73 5.87 21.54 -12.76
CA PRO A 73 5.97 21.49 -14.21
C PRO A 73 7.40 21.67 -14.73
N GLN A 74 8.29 22.36 -14.00
CA GLN A 74 9.68 22.57 -14.43
C GLN A 74 10.47 21.27 -14.48
N VAL A 75 10.20 20.33 -13.57
CA VAL A 75 10.84 19.00 -13.58
C VAL A 75 10.43 18.22 -14.84
N LEU A 76 9.16 18.29 -15.22
CA LEU A 76 8.64 17.59 -16.40
C LEU A 76 9.10 18.26 -17.71
N ALA A 77 9.25 19.59 -17.73
CA ALA A 77 9.69 20.34 -18.90
C ALA A 77 11.12 20.00 -19.35
N GLY A 78 11.95 19.44 -18.46
CA GLY A 78 13.31 18.99 -18.78
C GLY A 78 13.40 17.71 -19.60
N TYR A 79 12.27 17.04 -19.86
CA TYR A 79 12.22 15.75 -20.55
C TYR A 79 11.19 15.78 -21.68
N ASP A 80 11.43 14.96 -22.71
CA ASP A 80 10.41 14.70 -23.72
C ASP A 80 9.19 14.02 -23.10
N ARG A 81 7.99 14.44 -23.51
CA ARG A 81 6.74 13.92 -22.94
C ARG A 81 6.56 12.43 -23.22
N GLY A 82 6.95 11.97 -24.42
CA GLY A 82 6.90 10.57 -24.81
C GLY A 82 7.85 9.71 -23.96
N PHE A 83 9.04 10.23 -23.65
CA PHE A 83 9.98 9.57 -22.74
C PHE A 83 9.40 9.41 -21.33
N VAL A 84 8.80 10.46 -20.76
CA VAL A 84 8.18 10.39 -19.41
C VAL A 84 7.07 9.35 -19.38
N LEU A 85 6.19 9.33 -20.39
CA LEU A 85 5.12 8.33 -20.46
C LEU A 85 5.68 6.90 -20.62
N ALA A 86 6.72 6.72 -21.43
CA ALA A 86 7.39 5.43 -21.62
C ALA A 86 8.02 4.92 -20.31
N LEU A 87 8.60 5.81 -19.49
CA LEU A 87 9.17 5.46 -18.19
C LEU A 87 8.13 4.85 -17.25
N PHE A 88 6.95 5.45 -17.16
CA PHE A 88 5.84 4.93 -16.34
C PHE A 88 5.24 3.64 -16.91
N ALA A 89 5.31 3.43 -18.22
CA ALA A 89 4.85 2.21 -18.87
C ALA A 89 5.85 1.04 -18.78
N MET A 90 7.05 1.25 -18.24
CA MET A 90 8.07 0.20 -18.19
C MET A 90 7.61 -1.00 -17.33
N PRO A 91 7.75 -2.25 -17.82
CA PRO A 91 7.26 -3.46 -17.14
C PRO A 91 7.80 -3.67 -15.72
N GLY A 92 9.00 -3.15 -15.44
CA GLY A 92 9.65 -3.22 -14.12
C GLY A 92 9.07 -2.26 -13.08
N ALA A 93 8.41 -1.17 -13.50
CA ALA A 93 7.77 -0.23 -12.58
C ALA A 93 6.47 -0.79 -11.98
N LEU A 94 5.88 -1.82 -12.61
CA LEU A 94 4.53 -2.31 -12.31
C LEU A 94 4.49 -3.57 -11.43
N ARG A 95 5.60 -4.30 -11.27
CA ARG A 95 5.67 -5.55 -10.48
C ARG A 95 6.32 -5.35 -9.12
N PHE A 96 5.98 -4.26 -8.44
CA PHE A 96 6.33 -4.04 -7.05
C PHE A 96 5.23 -4.58 -6.14
N ALA A 97 5.61 -5.37 -5.15
CA ALA A 97 4.72 -5.78 -4.06
C ALA A 97 5.36 -5.35 -2.75
N PHE A 98 4.55 -4.83 -1.82
CA PHE A 98 5.02 -4.55 -0.48
C PHE A 98 5.40 -5.86 0.18
N ARG A 99 6.66 -5.95 0.60
CA ARG A 99 7.14 -7.13 1.32
C ARG A 99 6.67 -7.01 2.78
N PRO A 100 5.93 -7.99 3.31
CA PRO A 100 5.72 -8.08 4.75
C PRO A 100 7.09 -8.18 5.47
N SER A 101 7.14 -7.86 6.76
CA SER A 101 8.33 -7.87 7.64
C SER A 101 9.12 -9.19 7.67
N SER A 102 8.65 -10.23 6.98
CA SER A 102 9.31 -11.53 6.86
C SER A 102 9.76 -11.89 5.45
N ALA A 103 10.90 -12.59 5.40
CA ALA A 103 11.35 -13.28 4.20
C ALA A 103 10.63 -14.62 4.03
N PRO A 104 10.35 -15.05 2.78
CA PRO A 104 9.76 -16.37 2.53
C PRO A 104 10.69 -17.46 3.07
N GLY A 105 10.17 -18.31 3.96
CA GLY A 105 10.88 -19.46 4.54
C GLY A 105 11.63 -19.22 5.86
N SER A 106 11.51 -18.05 6.49
CA SER A 106 12.18 -17.79 7.77
C SER A 106 11.29 -18.17 8.96
N SER A 107 11.50 -19.35 9.55
CA SER A 107 11.10 -19.62 10.93
C SER A 107 12.12 -18.97 11.85
N ILE A 108 11.96 -17.67 12.14
CA ILE A 108 12.82 -16.99 13.10
C ILE A 108 12.31 -17.38 14.50
N PRO A 109 13.09 -18.11 15.32
CA PRO A 109 12.74 -18.30 16.71
C PRO A 109 12.79 -16.94 17.42
N ALA A 110 11.80 -16.66 18.26
CA ALA A 110 11.80 -15.43 19.05
C ALA A 110 13.08 -15.33 19.88
N MET A 111 13.88 -14.29 19.65
CA MET A 111 15.00 -13.96 20.54
C MET A 111 14.41 -13.51 21.89
N ARG A 112 14.81 -14.19 22.96
CA ARG A 112 14.50 -13.84 24.35
C ARG A 112 14.98 -12.44 24.71
#